data_AF-A0A970MDH1-F1
#
_entry.id   AF-A0A970MDH1-F1
#
_cell.length_a   1.000
_cell.length_b   1.000
_cell.length_c   1.000
_cell.angle_alpha   90.00
_cell.angle_beta   90.00
_cell.angle_gamma   90.00
#
_symmetry.space_group_name_H-M   'P 1'
#
loop_
_entity.id
_entity.type
_entity.pdbx_description
1 polymer ?
#
loop_
_entity_poly.entity_id
_entity_poly.type
_entity_poly.pdbx_seq_one_letter_code
_entity_poly.pdbx_strand_id
1 'polypeptide(L)'
;MNNPQDEVLEAENPLVLSKTKRDPYYASEWEKGISCSKVGGYPAWIQNAEYPVCQECSKHMKFLGQLDCSDFMQYGAGMYYAFICEGCKIAATHYQQT
;
A
#
# COMPACT_ATOMS: atom_id res chain seq x y z
N MET A 1 -1.53 39.36 -5.37
CA MET A 1 -2.51 38.32 -5.01
C MET A 1 -1.94 37.02 -5.52
N ASN A 2 -1.28 36.25 -4.64
CA ASN A 2 -0.73 34.95 -5.03
C ASN A 2 -1.85 33.91 -4.91
N ASN A 3 -2.01 33.09 -5.94
CA ASN A 3 -3.01 32.03 -6.01
C ASN A 3 -2.66 30.95 -4.95
N PRO A 4 -3.54 30.66 -3.98
CA PRO A 4 -3.24 29.74 -2.87
C PRO A 4 -3.16 28.26 -3.28
N GLN A 5 -3.11 27.95 -4.59
CA GLN A 5 -3.04 26.59 -5.13
C GLN A 5 -1.67 26.22 -5.72
N ASP A 6 -0.70 27.16 -5.75
CA ASP A 6 0.62 26.95 -6.35
C ASP A 6 1.74 26.77 -5.30
N GLU A 7 1.41 26.32 -4.09
CA GLU A 7 2.41 25.88 -3.12
C GLU A 7 2.90 24.48 -3.51
N VAL A 8 3.76 24.44 -4.53
CA VAL A 8 4.54 23.25 -4.87
C VAL A 8 5.43 22.98 -3.66
N LEU A 9 5.09 21.94 -2.90
CA LEU A 9 5.93 21.41 -1.84
C LEU A 9 7.20 20.84 -2.48
N GLU A 10 8.19 21.69 -2.75
CA GLU A 10 9.51 21.25 -3.16
C GLU A 10 10.12 20.46 -1.99
N ALA A 11 10.08 19.14 -2.09
CA ALA A 11 10.75 18.28 -1.13
C ALA A 11 12.25 18.55 -1.20
N GLU A 12 12.81 19.18 -0.17
CA GLU A 12 14.25 19.52 -0.06
C GLU A 12 15.17 18.29 -0.16
N ASN A 13 14.60 17.07 -0.12
CA ASN A 13 15.32 15.83 -0.31
C ASN A 13 14.53 14.90 -1.24
N PRO A 14 15.01 14.61 -2.47
CA PRO A 14 14.29 13.72 -3.37
C PRO A 14 14.18 12.33 -2.74
N LEU A 15 13.00 11.72 -2.84
CA LEU A 15 12.83 10.32 -2.47
C LEU A 15 13.71 9.47 -3.41
N VAL A 16 14.81 8.95 -2.88
CA VAL A 16 15.75 8.10 -3.63
C VAL A 16 15.60 6.63 -3.25
N LEU A 17 15.73 5.75 -4.24
CA LEU A 17 15.75 4.31 -3.99
C LEU A 17 17.06 3.90 -3.32
N SER A 18 16.96 3.03 -2.32
CA SER A 18 18.13 2.42 -1.68
C SER A 18 18.91 1.58 -2.70
N LYS A 19 20.24 1.64 -2.64
CA LYS A 19 21.14 0.76 -3.44
C LYS A 19 20.99 -0.71 -3.03
N THR A 20 20.63 -0.96 -1.77
CA THR A 20 20.38 -2.29 -1.24
C THR A 20 18.89 -2.56 -1.20
N LYS A 21 18.48 -3.73 -1.72
CA LYS A 21 17.11 -4.21 -1.55
C LYS A 21 16.89 -4.52 -0.08
N ARG A 22 15.75 -4.08 0.44
CA ARG A 22 15.30 -4.43 1.78
C ARG A 22 14.52 -5.74 1.73
N ASP A 23 14.56 -6.46 2.84
CA ASP A 23 13.80 -7.69 3.01
C ASP A 23 12.28 -7.40 2.95
N PRO A 24 11.44 -8.31 2.41
CA PRO A 24 9.99 -8.12 2.35
C PRO A 24 9.32 -7.90 3.71
N TYR A 25 9.93 -8.29 4.82
CA TYR A 25 9.48 -8.05 6.19
C TYR A 25 9.99 -6.72 6.77
N TYR A 26 10.78 -5.93 6.04
CA TYR A 26 11.30 -4.67 6.56
C TYR A 26 10.21 -3.66 6.94
N ALA A 27 9.10 -3.64 6.19
CA ALA A 27 7.91 -2.84 6.51
C ALA A 27 6.78 -3.69 7.12
N SER A 28 7.06 -4.92 7.54
CA SER A 28 6.12 -5.70 8.36
C SER A 28 6.24 -5.27 9.82
N GLU A 29 5.74 -4.08 10.13
CA GLU A 29 5.67 -3.62 11.50
C GLU A 29 4.50 -4.30 12.23
N TRP A 30 4.77 -5.49 12.78
CA TRP A 30 3.86 -6.19 13.69
C TRP A 30 3.57 -5.35 14.96
N GLU A 31 4.45 -4.40 15.27
CA GLU A 31 4.40 -3.57 16.48
C GLU A 31 3.49 -2.34 16.37
N LYS A 32 3.14 -1.87 15.16
CA LYS A 32 2.31 -0.65 14.95
C LYS A 32 0.80 -0.89 14.86
N GLY A 33 0.36 -2.14 15.02
CA GLY A 33 -1.06 -2.51 14.90
C GLY A 33 -1.52 -2.69 13.44
N ILE A 34 -2.74 -3.20 13.28
CA ILE A 34 -3.34 -3.49 11.97
C ILE A 34 -3.65 -2.20 11.18
N SER A 35 -3.81 -1.07 11.89
CA SER A 35 -4.28 0.23 11.41
C SER A 35 -3.14 1.18 11.00
N CYS A 36 -2.40 0.86 9.93
CA CYS A 36 -1.45 1.82 9.35
C CYS A 36 -1.33 1.70 7.83
N SER A 37 -1.38 2.83 7.12
CA SER A 37 -1.03 2.88 5.70
C SER A 37 0.46 2.63 5.48
N LYS A 38 0.81 1.80 4.48
CA LYS A 38 2.20 1.50 4.13
C LYS A 38 2.38 1.02 2.69
N VAL A 39 3.60 1.16 2.21
CA VAL A 39 4.06 0.61 0.92
C VAL A 39 5.07 -0.50 1.18
N GLY A 40 4.90 -1.64 0.52
CA GLY A 40 5.67 -2.85 0.75
C GLY A 40 5.42 -3.46 2.13
N GLY A 41 6.31 -4.36 2.55
CA GLY A 41 6.12 -5.11 3.79
C GLY A 41 5.22 -6.33 3.61
N TYR A 42 4.75 -6.87 4.74
CA TYR A 42 3.66 -7.85 4.75
C TYR A 42 2.33 -7.18 5.08
N PRO A 43 1.22 -7.56 4.43
CA PRO A 43 -0.10 -7.04 4.76
C PRO A 43 -0.48 -7.37 6.21
N ALA A 44 -1.07 -6.41 6.91
CA ALA A 44 -1.72 -6.63 8.20
C ALA A 44 -3.21 -6.87 7.95
N TRP A 45 -3.61 -8.14 7.90
CA TRP A 45 -4.97 -8.54 7.57
C TRP A 45 -5.96 -8.24 8.70
N ILE A 46 -7.15 -7.73 8.35
CA ILE A 46 -8.27 -7.58 9.28
C ILE A 46 -9.01 -8.91 9.41
N GLN A 47 -9.19 -9.62 8.30
CA GLN A 47 -9.88 -10.90 8.21
C GLN A 47 -8.88 -12.00 7.79
N ASN A 48 -9.30 -12.89 6.89
CA ASN A 48 -8.42 -13.90 6.33
C ASN A 48 -7.46 -13.28 5.32
N ALA A 49 -6.26 -13.87 5.22
CA ALA A 49 -5.30 -13.49 4.20
C ALA A 49 -5.81 -13.87 2.80
N GLU A 50 -5.86 -12.89 1.89
CA GLU A 50 -6.34 -13.12 0.53
C GLU A 50 -5.38 -12.50 -0.50
N TYR A 51 -4.66 -13.36 -1.24
CA TYR A 51 -3.79 -12.91 -2.32
C TYR A 51 -4.49 -13.12 -3.67
N PRO A 52 -4.93 -12.05 -4.35
CA PRO A 52 -5.66 -12.20 -5.61
C PRO A 52 -4.80 -12.90 -6.67
N VAL A 53 -5.46 -13.72 -7.48
CA VAL A 53 -4.84 -14.41 -8.61
C VAL A 53 -4.97 -13.54 -9.86
N CYS A 54 -3.86 -13.38 -10.60
CA CYS A 54 -3.87 -12.66 -11.86
C CYS A 54 -4.71 -13.39 -12.91
N GLN A 55 -5.62 -12.67 -13.56
CA GLN A 55 -6.51 -13.23 -14.59
C GLN A 55 -5.79 -13.64 -15.88
N GLU A 56 -4.59 -13.11 -16.14
CA GLU A 56 -3.81 -13.39 -17.36
C GLU A 56 -2.84 -14.57 -17.20
N CYS A 57 -2.13 -14.66 -16.07
CA CYS A 57 -1.10 -15.68 -15.86
C CYS A 57 -1.42 -16.68 -14.75
N SER A 58 -2.57 -16.55 -14.09
CA SER A 58 -3.04 -17.43 -13.01
C SER A 58 -2.10 -17.57 -11.82
N LYS A 59 -1.15 -16.64 -11.64
CA LYS A 59 -0.25 -16.58 -10.48
C LYS A 59 -0.80 -15.62 -9.42
N HIS A 60 -0.55 -15.90 -8.15
CA HIS A 60 -0.82 -14.94 -7.07
C HIS A 60 -0.05 -13.64 -7.30
N MET A 61 -0.74 -12.52 -7.09
CA MET A 61 -0.18 -11.19 -7.23
C MET A 61 0.67 -10.82 -6.00
N LYS A 62 1.68 -9.96 -6.22
CA LYS A 62 2.55 -9.46 -5.16
C LYS A 62 1.84 -8.33 -4.42
N PHE A 63 1.93 -8.32 -3.10
CA PHE A 63 1.47 -7.20 -2.29
C PHE A 63 2.30 -5.95 -2.58
N LEU A 64 1.62 -4.83 -2.80
CA LEU A 64 2.23 -3.53 -3.06
C LEU A 64 2.14 -2.61 -1.85
N GLY A 65 1.03 -2.64 -1.11
CA GLY A 65 0.82 -1.77 0.04
C GLY A 65 -0.61 -1.84 0.55
N GLN A 66 -0.86 -1.20 1.68
CA GLN A 66 -2.19 -1.06 2.26
C GLN A 66 -2.48 0.40 2.64
N LEU A 67 -3.75 0.75 2.68
CA LEU A 67 -4.25 2.06 3.06
C LEU A 67 -5.34 1.92 4.12
N ASP A 68 -5.16 2.58 5.25
CA ASP A 68 -6.19 2.74 6.26
C ASP A 68 -7.22 3.75 5.78
N CYS A 69 -8.49 3.36 5.78
CA CYS A 69 -9.57 4.28 5.42
C CYS A 69 -9.61 5.51 6.35
N SER A 70 -9.16 5.40 7.60
CA SER A 70 -9.13 6.55 8.51
C SER A 70 -8.15 7.64 8.09
N ASP A 71 -7.14 7.30 7.27
CA ASP A 71 -6.11 8.25 6.84
C ASP A 71 -6.63 9.24 5.77
N PHE A 72 -7.70 8.89 5.04
CA PHE A 72 -8.20 9.71 3.94
C PHE A 72 -9.73 9.90 3.92
N MET A 73 -10.47 9.25 4.82
CA MET A 73 -11.92 9.44 4.98
C MET A 73 -12.28 9.69 6.44
N GLN A 74 -13.01 10.77 6.71
CA GLN A 74 -13.56 11.03 8.05
C GLN A 74 -14.55 9.92 8.41
N TYR A 75 -14.28 9.19 9.50
CA TYR A 75 -14.99 7.97 9.90
C TYR A 75 -14.83 6.79 8.92
N GLY A 76 -13.80 6.83 8.07
CA GLY A 76 -13.41 5.68 7.26
C GLY A 76 -13.04 4.50 8.15
N ALA A 77 -13.56 3.32 7.80
CA ALA A 77 -13.27 2.07 8.48
C ALA A 77 -12.73 1.06 7.46
N GLY A 78 -11.99 0.07 7.94
CA GLY A 78 -11.42 -0.97 7.10
C GLY A 78 -10.10 -0.60 6.43
N MET A 79 -9.66 -1.49 5.55
CA MET A 79 -8.36 -1.43 4.89
C MET A 79 -8.50 -1.77 3.42
N TYR A 80 -7.83 -0.98 2.59
CA TYR A 80 -7.54 -1.35 1.20
C TYR A 80 -6.16 -2.00 1.10
N TYR A 81 -6.07 -3.09 0.35
CA TYR A 81 -4.83 -3.77 0.01
C TYR A 81 -4.62 -3.73 -1.50
N ALA A 82 -3.48 -3.22 -1.92
CA ALA A 82 -3.10 -3.14 -3.33
C ALA A 82 -2.13 -4.28 -3.68
N PHE A 83 -2.35 -4.87 -4.85
CA PHE A 83 -1.54 -5.95 -5.40
C PHE A 83 -1.15 -5.66 -6.84
N ILE A 84 -0.02 -6.20 -7.28
CA ILE A 84 0.49 -6.05 -8.63
C ILE A 84 0.97 -7.39 -9.20
N CYS A 85 0.60 -7.66 -10.45
CA CYS A 85 1.27 -8.64 -11.30
C CYS A 85 2.26 -7.91 -12.21
N GLU A 86 3.55 -7.94 -11.85
CA GLU A 86 4.59 -7.21 -12.58
C GLU A 86 4.77 -7.66 -14.02
N GLY A 87 4.54 -8.95 -14.31
CA GLY A 87 4.67 -9.53 -15.64
C GLY A 87 3.54 -9.10 -16.57
N CYS A 88 2.30 -9.17 -16.09
CA CYS A 88 1.11 -8.84 -16.87
C CYS A 88 0.73 -7.36 -16.82
N LYS A 89 1.38 -6.55 -15.95
CA LYS A 89 1.10 -5.12 -15.76
C LYS A 89 -0.34 -4.82 -15.32
N ILE A 90 -0.91 -5.70 -14.50
CA ILE A 90 -2.25 -5.54 -13.93
C ILE A 90 -2.12 -5.39 -12.43
N ALA A 91 -2.96 -4.52 -11.85
CA ALA A 91 -3.12 -4.36 -10.42
C ALA A 91 -4.49 -4.87 -9.97
N ALA A 92 -4.61 -5.25 -8.71
CA ALA A 92 -5.86 -5.59 -8.06
C ALA A 92 -5.93 -4.91 -6.70
N THR A 93 -7.15 -4.62 -6.25
CA THR A 93 -7.41 -4.06 -4.93
C THR A 93 -8.39 -4.97 -4.20
N HIS A 94 -8.11 -5.23 -2.93
CA HIS A 94 -8.99 -5.96 -2.02
C HIS A 94 -9.32 -5.08 -0.82
N TYR A 95 -10.54 -5.17 -0.29
CA TYR A 95 -10.99 -4.37 0.85
C TYR A 95 -11.51 -5.29 1.96
N GLN A 96 -11.12 -5.00 3.21
CA GLN A 96 -11.61 -5.71 4.40
C GLN A 96 -12.10 -4.74 5.46
N GLN A 97 -13.15 -5.12 6.18
CA GLN A 97 -13.70 -4.40 7.32
C GLN A 97 -14.23 -5.40 8.36
N THR A 98 -14.18 -5.03 9.64
CA THR A 98 -14.78 -5.77 10.76
C THR A 98 -16.29 -5.64 10.78
#